data_AF-A0A645GCC4-F1
#
_entry.id   AF-A0A645GCC4-F1
#
_cell.length_a   1.000
_cell.length_b   1.000
_cell.length_c   1.000
_cell.angle_alpha   90.00
_cell.angle_beta   90.00
_cell.angle_gamma   90.00
#
_symmetry.space_group_name_H-M   'P 1'
#
loop_
_entity.id
_entity.type
_entity.pdbx_description
1 polymer ?
#
loop_
_entity_poly.entity_id
_entity_poly.type
_entity_poly.pdbx_seq_one_letter_code
_entity_poly.pdbx_strand_id
1 'polypeptide(L)'
;MINSSYGRALKAIREDEIAAESMGINLFKHKVLAFVIGAFFAGIGGGLLANLLGTIDPLMFRFTLTFNILLIIVLGGMGSVTGTIIAAFVITIAGEALRFLDESINLGFVEFRGVAGLRMVVFSALLMLAVLFFRNGVMGTKEFSWNKLIAFLKNIKEFRFFKRKATAKGGK
;
A
#
# COMPACT_ATOMS: atom_id res chain seq x y z
N MET A 1 16.67 4.82 -2.03
CA MET A 1 16.55 6.09 -1.28
C MET A 1 16.96 5.96 0.18
N ILE A 2 16.65 4.86 0.90
CA ILE A 2 17.07 4.68 2.30
C ILE A 2 18.59 4.52 2.49
N ASN A 3 19.32 4.05 1.46
CA ASN A 3 20.78 4.00 1.49
C ASN A 3 21.48 5.32 1.09
N SER A 4 20.72 6.42 0.91
CA SER A 4 21.26 7.77 0.69
C SER A 4 21.55 8.45 2.03
N SER A 5 22.42 9.47 2.05
CA SER A 5 22.80 10.22 3.26
C SER A 5 21.58 10.74 4.03
N TYR A 6 20.57 11.27 3.32
CA TYR A 6 19.32 11.74 3.91
C TYR A 6 18.45 10.61 4.49
N GLY A 7 18.42 9.44 3.84
CA GLY A 7 17.66 8.28 4.32
C GLY A 7 18.27 7.65 5.57
N ARG A 8 19.61 7.58 5.64
CA ARG A 8 20.33 7.16 6.83
C ARG A 8 20.18 8.14 7.99
N ALA A 9 20.20 9.45 7.71
CA ALA A 9 19.96 10.48 8.71
C ALA A 9 18.56 10.36 9.32
N LEU A 10 17.51 10.22 8.48
CA LEU A 10 16.15 10.01 8.96
C LEU A 10 15.98 8.71 9.75
N LYS A 11 16.67 7.64 9.36
CA LYS A 11 16.67 6.38 10.11
C LYS A 11 17.34 6.55 11.48
N ALA A 12 18.47 7.25 11.55
CA ALA A 12 19.16 7.52 12.82
C ALA A 12 18.29 8.33 13.78
N ILE A 13 17.62 9.38 13.28
CA ILE A 13 16.68 10.20 14.07
C ILE A 13 15.52 9.35 14.63
N ARG A 14 15.08 8.33 13.89
CA ARG A 14 13.99 7.42 14.31
C ARG A 14 14.42 6.45 15.43
N GLU A 15 15.69 6.05 15.48
CA GLU A 15 16.20 5.15 16.52
C GLU A 15 16.53 5.91 17.81
N ASP A 16 17.28 7.01 17.70
CA ASP A 16 17.61 7.88 18.84
C ASP A 16 17.91 9.31 18.36
N GLU A 17 17.06 10.24 18.77
CA GLU A 17 17.16 11.66 18.41
C GLU A 17 18.38 12.34 19.07
N ILE A 18 18.67 12.02 20.34
CA ILE A 18 19.76 12.62 21.12
C ILE A 18 21.11 12.18 20.56
N ALA A 19 21.22 10.88 20.22
CA ALA A 19 22.41 10.34 19.58
C ALA A 19 22.62 10.93 18.18
N ALA A 20 21.55 11.10 17.38
CA ALA A 20 21.64 11.70 16.05
C ALA A 20 22.13 13.17 16.09
N GLU A 21 21.67 13.95 17.07
CA GLU A 21 22.13 15.33 17.28
C GLU A 21 23.60 15.39 17.66
N SER A 22 24.04 14.49 18.55
CA SER A 22 25.43 14.36 18.97
C SER A 22 26.38 13.98 17.82
N MET A 23 25.86 13.30 16.80
CA MET A 23 26.57 12.96 15.57
C MET A 23 26.58 14.09 14.52
N GLY A 24 26.07 15.28 14.87
CA GLY A 24 26.06 16.46 14.00
C GLY A 24 24.90 16.51 12.99
N ILE A 25 23.88 15.66 13.15
CA ILE A 25 22.71 15.67 12.27
C ILE A 25 21.74 16.77 12.74
N ASN A 26 21.41 17.72 11.85
CA ASN A 26 20.41 18.73 12.17
C ASN A 26 18.99 18.13 12.17
N LEU A 27 18.46 17.89 13.37
CA LEU A 27 17.14 17.29 13.59
C LEU A 27 16.01 18.12 12.97
N PHE A 28 16.03 19.43 13.21
CA PHE A 28 14.98 20.36 12.76
C PHE A 28 14.81 20.32 11.24
N LYS A 29 15.91 20.45 10.49
CA LYS A 29 15.88 20.41 9.01
C LYS A 29 15.30 19.11 8.48
N HIS A 30 15.70 17.96 9.05
CA HIS A 30 15.25 16.66 8.57
C HIS A 30 13.77 16.39 8.92
N LYS A 31 13.31 16.78 10.11
CA LYS A 31 11.91 16.67 10.52
C LYS A 31 10.99 17.57 9.69
N VAL A 32 11.39 18.83 9.48
CA VAL A 32 10.64 19.77 8.63
C VAL A 32 10.58 19.27 7.19
N LEU A 33 11.69 18.78 6.63
CA LEU A 33 11.70 18.22 5.29
C LEU A 33 10.74 17.03 5.15
N ALA A 34 10.77 16.09 6.11
CA ALA A 34 9.86 14.95 6.11
C ALA A 34 8.39 15.38 6.21
N PHE A 35 8.09 16.37 7.05
CA PHE A 35 6.76 16.93 7.22
C PHE A 35 6.26 17.64 5.94
N VAL A 36 7.09 18.50 5.33
CA VAL A 36 6.74 19.23 4.10
C VAL A 36 6.47 18.27 2.95
N ILE A 37 7.30 17.23 2.79
CA ILE A 37 7.08 16.20 1.76
C ILE A 37 5.77 15.46 2.02
N GLY A 38 5.48 15.07 3.27
CA GLY A 38 4.22 14.43 3.63
C GLY A 38 3.00 15.32 3.37
N ALA A 39 3.06 16.58 3.80
CA ALA A 39 2.00 17.57 3.60
C ALA A 39 1.74 17.86 2.12
N PHE A 40 2.79 17.88 1.30
CA PHE A 40 2.67 18.05 -0.15
C PHE A 40 1.86 16.92 -0.80
N PHE A 41 2.19 15.66 -0.51
CA PHE A 41 1.43 14.52 -1.03
C PHE A 41 0.01 14.43 -0.46
N ALA A 42 -0.17 14.73 0.83
CA ALA A 42 -1.48 14.78 1.45
C ALA A 42 -2.37 15.87 0.83
N GLY A 43 -1.81 17.05 0.55
CA GLY A 43 -2.52 18.15 -0.12
C GLY A 43 -2.93 17.80 -1.55
N ILE A 44 -2.02 17.21 -2.34
CA ILE A 44 -2.35 16.74 -3.70
C ILE A 44 -3.45 15.67 -3.65
N GLY A 45 -3.32 14.68 -2.77
CA GLY A 45 -4.31 13.61 -2.63
C GLY A 45 -5.68 14.14 -2.20
N GLY A 46 -5.72 15.06 -1.23
CA GLY A 46 -6.95 15.72 -0.79
C GLY A 46 -7.60 16.58 -1.86
N GLY A 47 -6.81 17.35 -2.62
CA GLY A 47 -7.29 18.14 -3.75
C GLY A 47 -7.88 17.28 -4.87
N LEU A 48 -7.23 16.15 -5.19
CA LEU A 48 -7.74 15.19 -6.18
C LEU A 48 -9.06 14.56 -5.72
N LEU A 49 -9.15 14.19 -4.44
CA LEU A 49 -10.36 13.63 -3.84
C LEU A 49 -11.53 14.62 -3.87
N ALA A 50 -11.28 15.88 -3.54
CA ALA A 50 -12.30 16.94 -3.58
C ALA A 50 -12.82 17.16 -5.01
N ASN A 51 -11.94 17.10 -6.01
CA ASN A 51 -12.34 17.18 -7.42
C ASN A 51 -13.18 15.98 -7.87
N LEU A 52 -12.82 14.76 -7.43
CA LEU A 52 -13.54 13.53 -7.76
C LEU A 52 -14.96 13.51 -7.18
N LEU A 53 -15.14 13.97 -5.94
CA LEU A 53 -16.42 13.91 -5.25
C LEU A 53 -17.36 15.06 -5.61
N GLY A 54 -16.83 16.20 -6.10
CA GLY A 54 -17.61 17.39 -6.46
C GLY A 54 -18.31 18.10 -5.30
N THR A 55 -18.35 17.49 -4.12
CA THR A 55 -18.89 18.03 -2.86
C THR A 55 -18.08 17.48 -1.70
N ILE A 56 -17.78 18.35 -0.74
CA ILE A 56 -17.04 18.00 0.47
C ILE A 56 -18.04 17.74 1.59
N ASP A 57 -18.23 16.47 1.93
CA ASP A 57 -19.02 16.06 3.09
C ASP A 57 -18.12 15.78 4.29
N PRO A 58 -18.27 16.48 5.43
CA PRO A 58 -17.49 16.21 6.65
C PRO A 58 -17.67 14.80 7.21
N LEU A 59 -18.75 14.09 6.83
CA LEU A 59 -18.98 12.69 7.22
C LEU A 59 -17.88 11.75 6.71
N MET A 60 -17.20 12.08 5.61
CA MET A 60 -16.13 11.26 5.03
C MET A 60 -14.81 11.37 5.81
N PHE A 61 -14.59 12.48 6.52
CA PHE A 61 -13.37 12.76 7.29
C PHE A 61 -13.47 12.34 8.76
N ARG A 62 -14.39 11.43 9.08
CA ARG A 62 -14.53 10.86 10.42
C ARG A 62 -13.36 9.94 10.78
N PHE A 63 -13.30 9.55 12.06
CA PHE A 63 -12.30 8.62 12.60
C PHE A 63 -12.11 7.34 11.76
N THR A 64 -13.15 6.87 11.07
CA THR A 64 -13.08 5.73 10.16
C THR A 64 -11.98 5.89 9.10
N LEU A 65 -11.81 7.09 8.53
CA LEU A 65 -10.75 7.35 7.54
C LEU A 65 -9.36 7.28 8.17
N THR A 66 -9.18 7.87 9.36
CA THR A 66 -7.92 7.81 10.11
C THR A 66 -7.54 6.38 10.44
N PHE A 67 -8.48 5.58 10.94
CA PHE A 67 -8.23 4.16 11.20
C PHE A 67 -7.91 3.38 9.93
N ASN A 68 -8.57 3.68 8.81
CA ASN A 68 -8.26 3.03 7.54
C ASN A 68 -6.81 3.33 7.10
N ILE A 69 -6.38 4.60 7.17
CA ILE A 69 -5.00 5.00 6.86
C ILE A 69 -4.01 4.32 7.82
N LEU A 70 -4.30 4.29 9.12
CA LEU A 70 -3.46 3.61 10.12
C LEU A 70 -3.38 2.10 9.85
N LEU A 71 -4.48 1.45 9.48
CA LEU A 71 -4.51 0.04 9.14
C LEU A 71 -3.62 -0.26 7.93
N ILE A 72 -3.67 0.57 6.88
CA ILE A 72 -2.78 0.44 5.71
C ILE A 72 -1.31 0.53 6.13
N ILE A 73 -0.97 1.47 7.01
CA ILE A 73 0.41 1.65 7.50
C ILE A 73 0.87 0.47 8.37
N VAL A 74 0.02 0.02 9.30
CA VAL A 74 0.32 -1.10 10.19
C VAL A 74 0.45 -2.40 9.41
N LEU A 75 -0.45 -2.64 8.46
CA LEU A 75 -0.44 -3.83 7.61
C LEU A 75 0.74 -3.83 6.63
N GLY A 76 1.16 -2.66 6.15
CA GLY A 76 2.41 -2.50 5.39
C GLY A 76 3.68 -2.71 6.21
N GLY A 77 3.64 -2.33 7.49
CA GLY A 77 4.73 -2.43 8.46
C GLY A 77 5.36 -1.07 8.78
N MET A 78 5.53 -0.76 10.07
CA MET A 78 6.02 0.55 10.56
C MET A 78 7.46 0.92 10.12
N GLY A 79 8.22 -0.03 9.55
CA GLY A 79 9.61 0.16 9.15
C GLY A 79 9.87 0.18 7.64
N SER A 80 8.84 -0.02 6.79
CA SER A 80 9.02 -0.21 5.35
C SER A 80 8.06 0.65 4.53
N VAL A 81 8.56 1.75 3.95
CA VAL A 81 7.77 2.62 3.05
C VAL A 81 7.23 1.84 1.84
N THR A 82 8.02 0.92 1.29
CA THR A 82 7.58 0.06 0.19
C THR A 82 6.47 -0.90 0.60
N GLY A 83 6.52 -1.43 1.83
CA GLY A 83 5.49 -2.29 2.38
C GLY A 83 4.15 -1.55 2.52
N THR A 84 4.19 -0.31 3.00
CA THR A 84 3.01 0.57 3.10
C THR A 84 2.40 0.90 1.74
N ILE A 85 3.23 1.21 0.73
CA ILE A 85 2.73 1.48 -0.62
C ILE A 85 2.02 0.23 -1.20
N ILE A 86 2.63 -0.95 -1.08
CA ILE A 86 2.02 -2.21 -1.55
C ILE A 86 0.72 -2.49 -0.79
N ALA A 87 0.71 -2.33 0.54
CA ALA A 87 -0.48 -2.52 1.35
C ALA A 87 -1.61 -1.57 0.92
N ALA A 88 -1.30 -0.30 0.63
CA ALA A 88 -2.28 0.66 0.12
C ALA A 88 -2.93 0.17 -1.17
N PHE A 89 -2.12 -0.25 -2.16
CA PHE A 89 -2.66 -0.80 -3.41
C PHE A 89 -3.49 -2.06 -3.19
N VAL A 90 -3.02 -3.01 -2.39
CA VAL A 90 -3.74 -4.26 -2.13
C VAL A 90 -5.07 -4.00 -1.44
N ILE A 91 -5.09 -3.15 -0.41
CA ILE A 91 -6.31 -2.82 0.34
C ILE A 91 -7.29 -2.05 -0.54
N THR A 92 -6.82 -1.09 -1.34
CA THR A 92 -7.68 -0.34 -2.27
C THR A 92 -8.25 -1.25 -3.36
N ILE A 93 -7.44 -2.09 -3.99
CA ILE A 93 -7.91 -3.03 -5.02
C ILE A 93 -8.85 -4.07 -4.42
N ALA A 94 -8.58 -4.59 -3.22
CA ALA A 94 -9.49 -5.49 -2.54
C ALA A 94 -10.83 -4.82 -2.24
N GLY A 95 -10.82 -3.56 -1.79
CA GLY A 95 -12.04 -2.77 -1.59
C GLY A 95 -12.85 -2.60 -2.87
N GLU A 96 -12.20 -2.29 -3.99
CA GLU A 96 -12.85 -2.11 -5.29
C GLU A 96 -13.32 -3.45 -5.88
N ALA A 97 -12.56 -4.53 -5.73
CA ALA A 97 -12.97 -5.87 -6.17
C ALA A 97 -14.17 -6.38 -5.36
N LEU A 98 -14.26 -6.02 -4.07
CA LEU A 98 -15.44 -6.32 -3.27
C LEU A 98 -16.65 -5.44 -3.64
N ARG A 99 -16.46 -4.38 -4.44
CA ARG A 99 -17.57 -3.55 -4.93
C ARG A 99 -18.53 -4.35 -5.82
N PHE A 100 -18.03 -5.37 -6.52
CA PHE A 100 -18.87 -6.32 -7.28
C PHE A 100 -19.83 -7.13 -6.41
N LEU A 101 -19.62 -7.21 -5.09
CA LEU A 101 -20.56 -7.87 -4.15
C LEU A 101 -21.65 -6.91 -3.65
N ASP A 102 -21.40 -5.59 -3.71
CA ASP A 102 -22.39 -4.56 -3.35
C ASP A 102 -23.27 -4.16 -4.56
N GLU A 103 -22.78 -4.34 -5.79
CA GLU A 103 -23.59 -4.11 -6.99
C GLU A 103 -24.61 -5.23 -7.17
N SER A 104 -25.89 -4.86 -7.30
CA SER A 104 -26.96 -5.80 -7.62
C SER A 104 -26.75 -6.33 -9.03
N ILE A 105 -26.27 -7.58 -9.15
CA ILE A 105 -26.11 -8.21 -10.45
C ILE A 105 -27.49 -8.66 -10.92
N ASN A 106 -28.17 -7.81 -11.68
CA ASN A 106 -29.36 -8.17 -12.44
C ASN A 106 -28.95 -8.91 -13.73
N LEU A 107 -28.49 -10.15 -13.58
CA LEU A 107 -28.60 -11.14 -14.66
C LEU A 107 -30.06 -11.57 -14.64
N GLY A 108 -30.85 -11.18 -15.64
CA GLY A 108 -32.34 -11.27 -15.68
C GLY A 108 -33.02 -12.63 -15.42
N PHE A 109 -32.32 -13.62 -14.85
CA PHE A 109 -32.81 -14.90 -14.38
C PHE A 109 -32.60 -15.15 -12.87
N VAL A 110 -31.76 -14.38 -12.15
CA VAL A 110 -31.57 -14.52 -10.68
C VAL A 110 -31.24 -13.17 -10.04
N GLU A 111 -32.13 -12.65 -9.18
CA GLU A 111 -31.88 -11.41 -8.44
C GLU A 111 -31.08 -11.67 -7.15
N PHE A 112 -29.77 -11.49 -7.21
CA PHE A 112 -28.95 -11.36 -6.01
C PHE A 112 -29.08 -9.95 -5.47
N ARG A 113 -30.02 -9.75 -4.54
CA ARG A 113 -30.24 -8.47 -3.85
C ARG A 113 -28.97 -8.16 -3.03
N GLY A 114 -28.15 -7.23 -3.53
CA GLY A 114 -26.95 -6.75 -2.84
C GLY A 114 -27.31 -6.29 -1.42
N VAL A 115 -26.78 -6.97 -0.41
CA VAL A 115 -27.03 -6.60 0.99
C VAL A 115 -26.10 -5.44 1.32
N ALA A 116 -26.66 -4.23 1.40
CA ALA A 116 -25.94 -3.03 1.80
C ALA A 116 -25.21 -3.25 3.14
N GLY A 117 -23.88 -3.22 3.11
CA GLY A 117 -23.03 -3.42 4.30
C GLY A 117 -22.30 -4.77 4.34
N LEU A 118 -22.66 -5.74 3.48
CA LEU A 118 -21.92 -7.01 3.39
C LEU A 118 -20.47 -6.77 2.97
N ARG A 119 -20.20 -5.80 2.08
CA ARG A 119 -18.84 -5.37 1.75
C ARG A 119 -18.02 -5.02 2.98
N MET A 120 -18.56 -4.24 3.92
CA MET A 120 -17.82 -3.82 5.10
C MET A 120 -17.48 -5.00 6.02
N VAL A 121 -18.37 -6.00 6.12
CA VAL A 121 -18.15 -7.22 6.91
C VAL A 121 -17.13 -8.14 6.26
N VAL A 122 -17.23 -8.36 4.94
CA VAL A 122 -16.25 -9.19 4.22
C VAL A 122 -14.89 -8.51 4.19
N PHE A 123 -14.84 -7.18 4.04
CA PHE A 123 -13.61 -6.41 4.09
C PHE A 123 -12.97 -6.44 5.48
N SER A 124 -13.75 -6.35 6.56
CA SER A 124 -13.22 -6.47 7.93
C SER A 124 -12.75 -7.89 8.24
N ALA A 125 -13.42 -8.91 7.74
CA ALA A 125 -12.96 -10.30 7.85
C ALA A 125 -11.66 -10.56 7.07
N LEU A 126 -11.55 -10.03 5.85
CA LEU A 126 -10.32 -10.09 5.04
C LEU A 126 -9.16 -9.36 5.72
N LEU A 127 -9.42 -8.16 6.26
CA LEU A 127 -8.43 -7.41 7.02
C LEU A 127 -8.02 -8.17 8.28
N MET A 128 -8.96 -8.77 9.00
CA MET A 128 -8.67 -9.57 10.19
C MET A 128 -7.79 -10.77 9.85
N LEU A 129 -8.11 -11.50 8.78
CA LEU A 129 -7.27 -12.57 8.26
C LEU A 129 -5.88 -12.06 7.88
N ALA A 130 -5.80 -10.93 7.18
CA ALA A 130 -4.52 -10.35 6.78
C ALA A 130 -3.67 -9.95 8.01
N VAL A 131 -4.26 -9.34 9.04
CA VAL A 131 -3.56 -9.02 10.29
C VAL A 131 -3.09 -10.29 11.00
N LEU A 132 -3.91 -11.35 11.00
CA LEU A 132 -3.60 -12.62 11.67
C LEU A 132 -2.47 -13.38 10.96
N PHE A 133 -2.45 -13.37 9.62
CA PHE A 133 -1.37 -13.97 8.82
C PHE A 133 -0.10 -13.11 8.78
N PHE A 134 -0.21 -11.79 8.88
CA PHE A 134 0.92 -10.84 8.76
C PHE A 134 1.23 -10.11 10.07
N ARG A 135 1.54 -10.85 11.15
CA ARG A 135 1.87 -10.34 12.50
C ARG A 135 2.91 -9.20 12.55
N ASN A 136 3.82 -9.15 11.58
CA ASN A 136 4.89 -8.13 11.50
C ASN A 136 4.66 -7.10 10.36
N GLY A 137 3.47 -7.09 9.74
CA GLY A 137 3.21 -6.41 8.46
C GLY A 137 3.75 -7.20 7.27
N VAL A 138 3.18 -6.98 6.08
CA VAL A 138 3.49 -7.71 4.82
C VAL A 138 5.00 -7.68 4.51
N MET A 139 5.72 -6.65 4.96
CA MET A 139 7.15 -6.52 4.73
C MET A 139 8.03 -6.26 5.95
N GLY A 140 7.47 -6.08 7.14
CA GLY A 140 8.22 -5.86 8.39
C GLY A 140 9.31 -4.79 8.25
N THR A 141 10.57 -5.21 8.29
CA THR A 141 11.77 -4.36 8.15
C THR A 141 12.49 -4.51 6.81
N LYS A 142 12.00 -5.40 5.92
CA LYS A 142 12.63 -5.63 4.62
C LYS A 142 12.06 -4.65 3.61
N GLU A 143 12.92 -3.79 3.08
CA GLU A 143 12.58 -2.92 1.96
C GLU A 143 12.50 -3.73 0.66
N PHE A 144 11.47 -3.49 -0.15
CA PHE A 144 11.39 -4.04 -1.50
C PHE A 144 12.41 -3.31 -2.37
N SER A 145 13.54 -3.96 -2.65
CA SER A 145 14.49 -3.47 -3.64
C SER A 145 13.96 -3.76 -5.05
N TRP A 146 13.80 -2.72 -5.87
CA TRP A 146 13.41 -2.79 -7.29
C TRP A 146 14.27 -3.77 -8.11
N ASN A 147 15.49 -4.09 -7.66
CA ASN A 147 16.35 -5.10 -8.27
C ASN A 147 15.78 -6.53 -8.19
N LYS A 148 15.04 -6.88 -7.13
CA LYS A 148 14.38 -8.19 -7.00
C LYS A 148 13.15 -8.31 -7.89
N LEU A 149 12.40 -7.22 -8.06
CA LEU A 149 11.21 -7.19 -8.92
C LEU A 149 11.60 -7.28 -10.41
N ILE A 150 12.64 -6.57 -10.82
CA ILE A 150 13.19 -6.66 -12.19
C ILE A 150 13.80 -8.05 -12.44
N ALA A 151 14.50 -8.64 -11.47
CA ALA A 151 14.99 -10.01 -11.57
C ALA A 151 13.85 -11.04 -11.68
N PHE A 152 12.76 -10.87 -10.94
CA PHE A 152 11.57 -11.72 -10.99
C PHE A 152 10.83 -11.59 -12.35
N LEU A 153 10.66 -10.37 -12.85
CA LEU A 153 10.08 -10.13 -14.19
C LEU A 153 10.98 -10.64 -15.32
N LYS A 154 12.31 -10.55 -15.17
CA LYS A 154 13.27 -11.14 -16.12
C LYS A 154 13.16 -12.67 -16.14
N ASN A 155 13.00 -13.31 -14.98
CA ASN A 155 12.75 -14.75 -14.88
C ASN A 155 11.43 -15.18 -15.56
N ILE A 156 10.35 -14.40 -15.44
CA ILE A 156 9.08 -14.70 -16.12
C ILE A 156 9.21 -14.58 -17.65
N LYS A 157 10.03 -13.64 -18.14
CA LYS A 157 10.27 -13.47 -19.57
C LYS A 157 11.12 -14.62 -20.15
N GLU A 158 12.12 -15.11 -19.41
CA GLU A 158 12.92 -16.27 -19.80
C GLU A 158 12.10 -17.57 -19.83
N PHE A 159 11.20 -17.78 -18.87
CA PHE A 159 10.33 -18.96 -18.82
C PHE A 159 9.38 -19.04 -20.03
N ARG A 160 8.87 -17.90 -20.51
CA ARG A 160 8.03 -17.82 -21.71
C ARG A 160 8.82 -18.06 -23.01
N PHE A 161 10.11 -17.70 -23.04
CA PHE A 161 10.98 -17.93 -24.20
C PHE A 161 11.41 -19.40 -24.32
N PHE A 162 11.68 -20.08 -23.20
CA PHE A 162 12.04 -21.51 -23.19
C PHE A 162 10.86 -22.40 -23.62
N LYS A 163 9.64 -22.10 -23.18
CA LYS A 163 8.44 -22.86 -23.57
C LYS A 163 8.13 -22.76 -25.08
N ARG A 164 8.47 -21.64 -25.72
CA ARG A 164 8.34 -21.46 -27.19
C ARG A 164 9.37 -22.24 -28.00
N LYS A 165 10.59 -22.43 -27.49
CA LYS A 165 11.62 -23.26 -28.15
C LYS A 165 11.39 -24.76 -27.96
N ALA A 166 10.82 -25.18 -26.82
CA ALA A 166 10.50 -26.59 -26.57
C ALA A 166 9.36 -27.11 -27.46
N THR A 167 8.35 -26.29 -27.77
CA THR A 167 7.27 -26.66 -28.70
C THR A 167 7.65 -26.58 -30.18
N ALA A 168 8.70 -25.82 -30.55
CA ALA A 168 9.17 -25.73 -31.93
C ALA A 168 10.13 -26.86 -32.35
N LYS A 169 10.63 -27.68 -31.41
CA LYS A 169 11.60 -28.76 -31.67
C LYS A 169 11.03 -30.18 -31.56
N GLY A 170 9.73 -30.32 -31.26
CA GLY A 170 9.00 -31.60 -31.19
C GLY A 170 8.13 -31.90 -32.41
N GLY A 171 8.30 -31.14 -33.50
CA GLY A 171 7.59 -31.36 -34.78
C GLY A 171 8.58 -31.79 -35.87
N LYS A 172 9.12 -32.99 -35.75
CA LYS A 172 9.65 -33.81 -36.84
C LYS A 172 9.36 -35.26 -36.52
#